data_AF-S4PP79-F1
#
_entry.id   AF-S4PP79-F1
#
_cell.length_a   1.000
_cell.length_b   1.000
_cell.length_c   1.000
_cell.angle_alpha   90.00
_cell.angle_beta   90.00
_cell.angle_gamma   90.00
#
_symmetry.space_group_name_H-M   'P 1'
#
loop_
_entity.id
_entity.type
_entity.pdbx_description
1 polymer ?
#
loop_
_entity_poly.entity_id
_entity_poly.type
_entity_poly.pdbx_seq_one_letter_code
_entity_poly.pdbx_strand_id
1 'polypeptide(L)'
;MLHQKSLLERFNYLHNVIKIQHDAIMTHPKVLLCRNFRIKQRHLFLKSLGRAQYESIKENYVPITALYEGTDVEFCRNYGKCHIDNFNMFLKTL
;
A
#
# COMPACT_ATOMS: atom_id res chain seq x y z
N MET A 1 11.62 -15.97 10.10
CA MET A 1 10.92 -16.92 9.19
C MET A 1 9.49 -16.42 9.01
N LEU A 2 8.91 -16.45 7.81
CA LEU A 2 7.52 -16.03 7.60
C LEU A 2 6.60 -17.16 8.11
N HIS A 3 5.76 -16.87 9.10
CA HIS A 3 4.82 -17.87 9.64
C HIS A 3 3.52 -17.86 8.80
N GLN A 4 2.90 -19.02 8.63
CA GLN A 4 1.63 -19.17 7.90
C GLN A 4 0.55 -18.20 8.40
N LYS A 5 0.43 -18.04 9.72
CA LYS A 5 -0.52 -17.11 10.33
C LYS A 5 -0.26 -15.65 9.92
N SER A 6 1.00 -15.22 9.94
CA SER A 6 1.32 -13.84 9.57
C SER A 6 1.09 -13.60 8.08
N LEU A 7 1.38 -14.58 7.21
CA LEU A 7 1.05 -14.52 5.79
C LEU A 7 -0.45 -14.37 5.55
N LEU A 8 -1.27 -15.19 6.22
CA LEU A 8 -2.74 -15.14 6.11
C LEU A 8 -3.29 -13.79 6.60
N GLU A 9 -2.73 -13.23 7.68
CA GLU A 9 -3.10 -11.90 8.17
C GLU A 9 -2.79 -10.81 7.14
N ARG A 10 -1.64 -10.87 6.44
CA ARG A 10 -1.30 -9.89 5.39
C ARG A 10 -2.26 -10.00 4.21
N PHE A 11 -2.51 -11.24 3.78
CA PHE A 11 -3.45 -11.52 2.70
C PHE A 11 -4.85 -11.00 3.03
N ASN A 12 -5.36 -11.29 4.22
CA ASN A 12 -6.65 -10.80 4.69
C ASN A 12 -6.70 -9.27 4.70
N TYR A 13 -5.65 -8.59 5.13
CA TYR A 13 -5.61 -7.14 5.09
C TYR A 13 -5.63 -6.58 3.65
N LEU A 14 -4.84 -7.15 2.74
CA LEU A 14 -4.79 -6.70 1.34
C LEU A 14 -6.12 -6.94 0.60
N HIS A 15 -6.65 -8.16 0.68
CA HIS A 15 -7.84 -8.55 -0.08
C HIS A 15 -9.12 -8.08 0.60
N ASN A 16 -9.31 -8.37 1.88
CA ASN A 16 -10.58 -8.13 2.55
C ASN A 16 -10.74 -6.68 3.04
N VAL A 17 -9.64 -6.03 3.45
CA VAL A 17 -9.69 -4.64 3.97
C VAL A 17 -9.40 -3.61 2.88
N ILE A 18 -8.29 -3.76 2.14
CA ILE A 18 -7.90 -2.79 1.09
C ILE A 18 -8.63 -3.04 -0.24
N LYS A 19 -9.27 -4.22 -0.42
CA LYS A 19 -10.01 -4.61 -1.62
C LYS A 19 -9.12 -4.80 -2.86
N ILE A 20 -7.88 -5.25 -2.67
CA ILE A 20 -6.99 -5.63 -3.77
C ILE A 20 -7.44 -6.98 -4.34
N GLN A 21 -7.56 -7.07 -5.67
CA GLN A 21 -7.97 -8.29 -6.36
C GLN A 21 -6.88 -9.38 -6.29
N HIS A 22 -7.29 -10.65 -6.33
CA HIS A 22 -6.36 -11.79 -6.30
C HIS A 22 -5.31 -11.73 -7.40
N ASP A 23 -5.72 -11.37 -8.63
CA ASP A 23 -4.81 -11.28 -9.79
C ASP A 23 -3.67 -10.28 -9.57
N ALA A 24 -3.96 -9.15 -8.94
CA ALA A 24 -2.94 -8.17 -8.58
C ALA A 24 -1.95 -8.76 -7.57
N ILE A 25 -2.44 -9.42 -6.52
CA ILE A 25 -1.59 -10.09 -5.50
C ILE A 25 -0.75 -11.20 -6.15
N MET A 26 -1.32 -11.98 -7.06
CA MET A 26 -0.61 -13.02 -7.80
C MET A 26 0.48 -12.45 -8.71
N THR A 27 0.23 -11.28 -9.31
CA THR A 27 1.21 -10.59 -10.17
C THR A 27 2.36 -9.99 -9.35
N HIS A 28 2.09 -9.52 -8.13
CA HIS A 28 3.11 -8.96 -7.23
C HIS A 28 3.12 -9.65 -5.86
N PRO A 29 3.52 -10.94 -5.77
CA PRO A 29 3.44 -11.72 -4.54
C PRO A 29 4.35 -11.18 -3.43
N LYS A 30 5.36 -10.37 -3.77
CA LYS A 30 6.24 -9.69 -2.81
C LYS A 30 5.48 -8.82 -1.82
N VAL A 31 4.30 -8.31 -2.17
CA VAL A 31 3.45 -7.54 -1.24
C VAL A 31 3.11 -8.34 0.03
N LEU A 32 3.00 -9.67 -0.08
CA LEU A 32 2.76 -10.58 1.04
C LEU A 32 3.99 -10.78 1.94
N LEU A 33 5.18 -10.44 1.45
CA LEU A 33 6.44 -10.57 2.20
C LEU A 33 6.78 -9.28 2.95
N CYS A 34 6.16 -8.17 2.59
CA CYS A 34 6.41 -6.87 3.20
C CYS A 34 5.74 -6.72 4.57
N ARG A 35 6.34 -5.88 5.44
CA ARG A 35 5.84 -5.66 6.79
C ARG A 35 4.47 -4.94 6.73
N ASN A 36 3.48 -5.47 7.45
CA ASN A 36 2.10 -4.95 7.44
C ASN A 36 2.01 -3.45 7.76
N PHE A 37 2.82 -2.95 8.69
CA PHE A 37 2.76 -1.53 9.06
C PHE A 37 3.05 -0.61 7.86
N ARG A 38 4.01 -0.98 7.00
CA ARG A 38 4.40 -0.16 5.84
C ARG A 38 3.27 -0.07 4.82
N ILE A 39 2.66 -1.21 4.50
CA ILE A 39 1.50 -1.28 3.60
C ILE A 39 0.35 -0.47 4.19
N LYS A 40 0.06 -0.65 5.49
CA LYS A 40 -1.01 0.07 6.18
C LYS A 40 -0.80 1.58 6.15
N GLN A 41 0.39 2.05 6.52
CA GLN A 41 0.75 3.47 6.51
C GLN A 41 0.58 4.10 5.12
N ARG A 42 1.16 3.49 4.09
CA ARG A 42 1.08 4.00 2.71
C ARG A 42 -0.35 3.94 2.16
N HIS A 43 -1.08 2.86 2.41
CA HIS A 43 -2.49 2.75 2.03
C HIS A 43 -3.34 3.83 2.69
N LEU A 44 -3.23 3.98 4.02
CA LEU A 44 -4.02 4.96 4.77
C LEU A 44 -3.71 6.39 4.35
N PHE A 45 -2.45 6.68 4.01
CA PHE A 45 -2.08 7.98 3.48
C PHE A 45 -2.67 8.24 2.09
N LEU A 46 -2.59 7.28 1.17
CA LEU A 46 -3.26 7.42 -0.13
C LEU A 46 -4.78 7.56 0.04
N LYS A 47 -5.36 6.86 1.01
CA LYS A 47 -6.79 6.95 1.32
C LYS A 47 -7.17 8.33 1.85
N SER A 48 -6.38 8.94 2.73
CA SER A 48 -6.64 10.30 3.24
C SER A 48 -6.54 11.36 2.14
N LEU A 49 -5.73 11.11 1.10
CA LEU A 49 -5.63 11.95 -0.08
C LEU A 49 -6.68 11.67 -1.16
N GLY A 50 -7.55 10.66 -0.98
CA GLY A 50 -8.51 10.21 -2.01
C GLY A 50 -7.85 9.54 -3.22
N ARG A 51 -6.62 9.03 -3.07
CA ARG A 51 -5.78 8.44 -4.13
C ARG A 51 -5.60 6.92 -4.01
N ALA A 52 -6.27 6.26 -3.06
CA ALA A 52 -6.20 4.81 -2.88
C ALA A 52 -7.05 4.06 -3.93
N GLN A 53 -6.60 4.07 -5.18
CA GLN A 53 -7.21 3.35 -6.30
C GLN A 53 -6.23 2.29 -6.84
N TYR A 54 -6.54 1.01 -6.66
CA TYR A 54 -5.64 -0.10 -7.06
C TYR A 54 -6.16 -0.91 -8.26
N GLU A 55 -7.26 -0.49 -8.87
CA GLU A 55 -7.82 -1.14 -10.05
C GLU A 55 -7.19 -0.56 -11.32
N SER A 56 -6.55 -1.41 -12.13
CA SER A 56 -5.82 -1.00 -13.34
C SER A 56 -6.69 -0.39 -14.44
N ILE A 57 -8.00 -0.67 -14.41
CA ILE A 57 -8.97 -0.18 -15.39
C ILE A 57 -9.53 1.21 -15.04
N LYS A 58 -9.28 1.71 -13.81
CA LYS A 58 -9.83 3.00 -13.34
C LYS A 58 -8.81 4.11 -13.47
N GLU A 59 -9.31 5.34 -13.66
CA GLU A 59 -8.46 6.53 -13.63
C GLU A 59 -7.77 6.69 -12.26
N ASN A 60 -6.62 7.36 -12.28
CA ASN A 60 -5.75 7.52 -11.10
C ASN A 60 -5.30 6.18 -10.49
N TYR A 61 -5.19 5.12 -11.31
CA TYR A 61 -4.64 3.84 -10.91
C TYR A 61 -3.27 4.00 -10.25
N VAL A 62 -3.16 3.41 -9.06
CA VAL A 62 -1.92 3.26 -8.30
C VAL A 62 -1.57 1.77 -8.28
N PRO A 63 -0.39 1.37 -8.79
CA PRO A 63 0.03 -0.02 -8.73
C PRO A 63 0.26 -0.44 -7.29
N ILE A 64 -0.06 -1.70 -6.96
CA ILE A 64 0.12 -2.22 -5.59
C ILE A 64 1.59 -2.24 -5.16
N THR A 65 2.53 -2.21 -6.10
CA THR A 65 3.97 -2.04 -5.86
C THR A 65 4.28 -0.73 -5.12
N ALA A 66 3.47 0.31 -5.30
CA ALA A 66 3.57 1.58 -4.57
C ALA A 66 3.55 1.39 -3.03
N LEU A 67 2.88 0.34 -2.54
CA LEU A 67 2.73 0.09 -1.12
C LEU A 67 3.97 -0.52 -0.47
N TYR A 68 4.92 -1.04 -1.26
CA TYR A 68 6.08 -1.75 -0.71
C TYR A 68 7.43 -1.45 -1.36
N GLU A 69 7.46 -0.92 -2.58
CA GLU A 69 8.69 -0.59 -3.31
C GLU A 69 9.11 0.88 -3.11
N GLY A 70 10.37 1.17 -3.42
CA GLY A 70 10.94 2.51 -3.37
C GLY A 70 11.08 3.08 -1.96
N THR A 71 11.56 4.31 -1.87
CA THR A 71 11.65 5.10 -0.64
C THR A 71 10.35 5.82 -0.34
N ASP A 72 10.20 6.39 0.86
CA ASP A 72 9.03 7.21 1.17
C ASP A 72 9.02 8.53 0.38
N VAL A 73 10.20 9.04 0.00
CA VAL A 73 10.32 10.24 -0.85
C VAL A 73 9.75 9.95 -2.24
N GLU A 74 10.16 8.84 -2.85
CA GLU A 74 9.66 8.40 -4.16
C GLU A 74 8.16 8.10 -4.10
N PHE A 75 7.70 7.45 -3.03
CA PHE A 75 6.27 7.18 -2.83
C PHE A 75 5.43 8.46 -2.77
N CYS A 76 5.87 9.44 -1.96
CA CYS A 76 5.17 10.71 -1.83
C CYS A 76 5.17 11.50 -3.14
N ARG A 77 6.29 11.51 -3.86
CA ARG A 77 6.40 12.20 -5.15
C ARG A 77 5.54 11.53 -6.23
N ASN A 78 5.62 10.21 -6.35
CA ASN A 78 5.02 9.48 -7.48
C ASN A 78 3.52 9.23 -7.28
N TYR A 79 3.09 8.93 -6.05
CA TYR A 79 1.72 8.51 -5.75
C TYR A 79 0.96 9.47 -4.84
N GLY A 80 1.63 10.01 -3.80
CA GLY A 80 1.05 11.02 -2.93
C GLY A 80 0.89 12.41 -3.57
N LYS A 81 1.69 12.68 -4.62
CA LYS A 81 1.83 14.00 -5.27
C LYS A 81 2.08 15.14 -4.26
N CYS A 82 2.89 14.85 -3.24
CA CYS A 82 3.17 15.77 -2.13
C CYS A 82 4.62 15.68 -1.64
N HIS A 83 5.03 16.62 -0.79
CA HIS A 83 6.31 16.54 -0.07
C HIS A 83 6.28 15.44 1.00
N ILE A 84 7.43 14.84 1.31
CA ILE A 84 7.55 13.77 2.31
C ILE A 84 7.13 14.22 3.71
N ASP A 85 7.25 15.50 4.03
CA ASP A 85 6.85 16.03 5.34
C ASP A 85 5.35 15.84 5.61
N ASN A 86 4.50 15.90 4.58
CA ASN A 86 3.07 15.63 4.72
C ASN A 86 2.83 14.18 5.17
N PHE A 87 3.59 13.24 4.60
CA PHE A 87 3.52 11.84 4.99
C PHE A 87 4.05 11.65 6.41
N ASN A 88 5.21 12.22 6.74
CA ASN A 88 5.78 12.15 8.09
C ASN A 88 4.85 12.74 9.15
N MET A 89 4.16 13.84 8.85
CA MET A 89 3.18 14.45 9.73
C MET A 89 1.94 13.57 9.89
N PHE A 90 1.45 12.97 8.80
CA PHE A 90 0.36 11.99 8.84
C PHE A 90 0.71 10.76 9.67
N LEU A 91 1.95 10.25 9.58
CA LEU A 91 2.38 9.08 10.36
C LEU A 91 2.30 9.31 11.88
N LYS A 92 2.35 10.57 12.33
CA LYS A 92 2.18 10.93 13.76
C LYS A 92 0.72 10.87 14.22
N THR A 93 -0.25 10.74 13.31
CA THR A 93 -1.68 10.66 13.64
C THR A 93 -2.24 9.23 13.57
N LEU A 94 -1.39 8.22 13.34
CA LEU A 94 -1.74 6.80 13.27
C LEU A 94 -1.40 6.05 14.54
#